data_AF-B6AWI8-F1
#
_entry.id   AF-B6AWI8-F1
#
_cell.length_a   1.000
_cell.length_b   1.000
_cell.length_c   1.000
_cell.angle_alpha   90.00
_cell.angle_beta   90.00
_cell.angle_gamma   90.00
#
_symmetry.space_group_name_H-M   'P 1'
#
loop_
_entity.id
_entity.type
_entity.pdbx_description
1 polymer ?
#
loop_
_entity_poly.entity_id
_entity_poly.type
_entity_poly.pdbx_seq_one_letter_code
_entity_poly.pdbx_strand_id
1 'polypeptide(L)'
;MRTGVVVAYGMKSCHEGDAAVQVYKIAKLRLRDGGRNVSVEQRLARIEGALDELLDGLLKQREQIGSGVAVDVAGHTLTAKAGGRR
;
A
#
# COMPACT_ATOMS: atom_id res chain seq x y z
N MET A 1 1.01 15.23 -22.56
CA MET A 1 1.33 13.84 -22.14
C MET A 1 1.92 13.73 -20.73
N ARG A 2 2.90 14.54 -20.29
CA ARG A 2 3.65 14.27 -19.03
C ARG A 2 2.98 14.69 -17.71
N THR A 3 2.11 15.71 -17.68
CA THR A 3 1.28 16.02 -16.49
C THR A 3 0.32 14.88 -16.14
N GLY A 4 -0.22 14.20 -17.15
CA GLY A 4 -1.08 13.02 -16.96
C GLY A 4 -0.34 11.83 -16.34
N VAL A 5 0.98 11.74 -16.54
CA VAL A 5 1.82 10.70 -15.94
C VAL A 5 2.01 10.94 -14.44
N VAL A 6 2.25 12.20 -14.02
CA VAL A 6 2.35 12.57 -12.59
C VAL A 6 1.02 12.32 -11.87
N VAL A 7 -0.10 12.71 -12.48
CA VAL A 7 -1.43 12.45 -11.93
C VAL A 7 -1.72 10.95 -11.85
N ALA A 8 -1.39 10.17 -12.88
CA ALA A 8 -1.58 8.72 -12.88
C ALA A 8 -0.77 8.03 -11.77
N TYR A 9 0.51 8.39 -11.59
CA TYR A 9 1.32 7.81 -10.51
C TYR A 9 0.88 8.25 -9.12
N GLY A 10 0.41 9.50 -8.96
CA GLY A 10 -0.17 9.98 -7.71
C GLY A 10 -1.46 9.24 -7.34
N MET A 11 -2.38 9.07 -8.30
CA MET A 11 -3.60 8.30 -8.11
C MET A 11 -3.31 6.83 -7.79
N LYS A 12 -2.33 6.23 -8.46
CA LYS A 12 -1.88 4.86 -8.20
C LYS A 12 -1.30 4.70 -6.80
N SER A 13 -0.44 5.63 -6.36
CA SER A 13 0.11 5.66 -5.00
C SER A 13 -0.99 5.74 -3.93
N CYS A 14 -1.98 6.63 -4.10
CA CYS A 14 -3.11 6.72 -3.16
C CYS A 14 -3.91 5.41 -3.10
N HIS A 15 -4.23 4.82 -4.26
CA HIS A 15 -5.00 3.59 -4.33
C HIS A 15 -4.27 2.40 -3.68
N GLU A 16 -2.96 2.27 -3.91
CA GLU A 16 -2.10 1.23 -3.32
C GLU A 16 -2.00 1.41 -1.79
N GLY A 17 -1.90 2.65 -1.31
CA GLY A 17 -1.91 2.97 0.11
C GLY A 17 -3.24 2.64 0.79
N ASP A 18 -4.37 3.00 0.18
CA ASP A 18 -5.71 2.68 0.70
C ASP A 18 -5.93 1.16 0.77
N ALA A 19 -5.48 0.43 -0.25
CA ALA A 19 -5.54 -1.02 -0.28
C ALA A 19 -4.69 -1.66 0.82
N ALA A 20 -3.47 -1.15 1.08
CA ALA A 20 -2.63 -1.62 2.19
C ALA A 20 -3.33 -1.42 3.55
N VAL A 21 -3.93 -0.26 3.78
CA VAL A 21 -4.67 0.05 5.02
C VAL A 21 -5.87 -0.89 5.22
N GLN A 22 -6.61 -1.21 4.16
CA GLN A 22 -7.75 -2.14 4.25
C GLN A 22 -7.29 -3.54 4.65
N VAL A 23 -6.26 -4.07 4.00
CA VAL A 23 -5.76 -5.42 4.29
C VAL A 23 -5.23 -5.50 5.74
N TYR A 24 -4.53 -4.47 6.21
CA TYR A 24 -4.11 -4.38 7.63
C TYR A 24 -5.28 -4.40 8.62
N LYS A 25 -6.42 -3.78 8.28
CA LYS A 25 -7.63 -3.79 9.12
C LYS A 25 -8.24 -5.19 9.18
N ILE A 26 -8.33 -5.88 8.05
CA ILE A 26 -8.86 -7.25 7.98
C ILE A 26 -7.96 -8.20 8.80
N ALA A 27 -6.64 -8.09 8.64
CA ALA A 27 -5.69 -8.90 9.41
C ALA A 27 -5.83 -8.68 10.92
N LYS A 28 -5.96 -7.42 11.36
CA LYS A 28 -6.22 -7.09 12.77
C LYS A 28 -7.54 -7.67 13.28
N LEU A 29 -8.60 -7.69 12.47
CA LEU A 29 -9.87 -8.29 12.83
C LEU A 29 -9.75 -9.81 12.95
N ARG A 30 -9.12 -10.47 11.97
CA ARG A 30 -8.83 -11.90 12.02
C ARG A 30 -8.02 -12.28 13.24
N LEU A 31 -6.98 -11.52 13.59
CA LEU A 31 -6.19 -11.78 14.80
C LEU A 31 -6.96 -11.55 16.11
N ARG A 32 -7.95 -10.65 16.12
CA ARG A 32 -8.81 -10.38 17.28
C ARG A 32 -9.92 -11.41 17.46
N ASP A 33 -10.40 -11.98 16.37
CA ASP A 33 -11.37 -13.07 16.44
C ASP A 33 -10.66 -14.28 17.04
N GLY A 34 -11.19 -14.87 18.11
CA GLY A 34 -10.51 -15.98 18.78
C GLY A 34 -10.93 -16.15 20.23
N GLY A 35 -12.21 -16.48 20.46
CA GLY A 35 -12.70 -16.80 21.81
C GLY A 35 -12.04 -18.07 22.38
N ARG A 36 -12.20 -18.31 23.69
CA ARG A 36 -11.57 -19.44 24.42
C ARG A 36 -11.90 -20.85 23.87
N ASN A 37 -12.91 -21.00 23.01
CA ASN A 37 -13.39 -22.29 22.48
C ASN A 37 -13.08 -22.47 20.98
N VAL A 38 -11.88 -22.12 20.55
CA VAL A 38 -11.44 -22.29 19.17
C VAL A 38 -10.50 -23.49 19.10
N SER A 39 -10.71 -24.40 18.15
CA SER A 39 -9.81 -25.54 17.96
C SER A 39 -8.41 -25.09 17.55
N VAL A 40 -7.40 -25.93 17.75
CA VAL A 40 -6.02 -25.61 17.36
C VAL A 40 -5.93 -25.32 15.86
N GLU A 41 -6.64 -26.08 15.03
CA GLU A 41 -6.70 -25.95 13.58
C GLU A 41 -7.35 -24.63 13.16
N GLN A 42 -8.46 -24.26 13.81
CA GLN A 42 -9.12 -22.97 13.58
C GLN A 42 -8.31 -21.77 14.06
N ARG A 43 -7.42 -21.97 15.04
CA ARG A 43 -6.46 -20.97 15.48
C ARG A 43 -5.31 -20.85 14.48
N LEU A 44 -4.80 -21.97 13.97
CA LEU A 44 -3.73 -22.02 12.98
C LEU A 44 -4.15 -21.35 11.66
N ALA A 45 -5.29 -21.76 11.08
CA ALA A 45 -5.80 -21.21 9.83
C ALA A 45 -6.02 -19.68 9.89
N ARG A 46 -6.36 -19.16 11.07
CA ARG A 46 -6.53 -17.73 11.31
C ARG A 46 -5.21 -16.98 11.37
N ILE A 47 -4.19 -17.58 11.98
CA ILE A 47 -2.84 -17.02 12.01
C ILE A 47 -2.27 -17.01 10.59
N GLU A 48 -2.39 -18.12 9.86
CA GLU A 48 -1.95 -18.21 8.46
C GLU A 48 -2.66 -17.16 7.59
N GLY A 49 -3.99 -17.09 7.65
CA GLY A 49 -4.75 -16.10 6.89
C GLY A 49 -4.48 -14.64 7.30
N ALA A 50 -4.06 -14.38 8.55
CA ALA A 50 -3.62 -13.05 8.96
C ALA A 50 -2.20 -12.73 8.47
N LEU A 51 -1.31 -13.72 8.39
CA LEU A 51 0.03 -13.54 7.83
C LEU A 51 -0.04 -13.25 6.33
N ASP A 52 -0.89 -13.97 5.58
CA ASP A 52 -1.10 -13.71 4.15
C ASP A 52 -1.55 -12.28 3.89
N GLU A 53 -2.53 -11.81 4.66
CA GLU A 53 -3.02 -10.43 4.58
C GLU A 53 -1.93 -9.42 4.97
N LEU A 54 -1.19 -9.65 6.07
CA LEU A 54 -0.10 -8.74 6.45
C LEU A 54 0.97 -8.64 5.36
N LEU A 55 1.35 -9.75 4.75
CA LEU A 55 2.35 -9.79 3.68
C LEU A 55 1.85 -9.09 2.41
N ASP A 56 0.59 -9.29 2.02
CA ASP A 56 -0.04 -8.57 0.90
C ASP A 56 -0.12 -7.05 1.17
N GLY A 57 -0.45 -6.66 2.40
CA GLY A 57 -0.43 -5.26 2.83
C GLY A 57 0.96 -4.62 2.73
N LEU A 58 2.02 -5.35 3.10
CA LEU A 58 3.41 -4.89 2.98
C LEU A 58 3.85 -4.74 1.52
N LEU A 59 3.43 -5.64 0.63
CA LEU A 59 3.69 -5.52 -0.80
C LEU A 59 3.05 -4.26 -1.38
N LYS A 60 1.76 -4.02 -1.08
CA LYS A 60 1.04 -2.81 -1.49
C LYS A 60 1.66 -1.53 -0.95
N GLN A 61 2.12 -1.55 0.30
CA GLN A 61 2.86 -0.43 0.88
C GLN A 61 4.18 -0.16 0.15
N ARG A 62 4.91 -1.20 -0.28
CA ARG A 62 6.12 -1.05 -1.09
C ARG A 62 5.82 -0.44 -2.46
N GLU A 63 4.74 -0.86 -3.10
CA GLU A 63 4.28 -0.29 -4.38
C GLU A 63 3.92 1.19 -4.23
N GLN A 64 3.16 1.54 -3.19
CA GLN A 64 2.83 2.93 -2.85
C GLN A 64 4.08 3.80 -2.73
N ILE A 65 5.11 3.33 -1.98
CA ILE A 65 6.38 4.05 -1.81
C ILE A 65 7.07 4.26 -3.15
N GLY A 66 7.13 3.22 -4.00
CA GLY A 66 7.72 3.31 -5.34
C GLY A 66 6.99 4.31 -6.24
N SER A 67 5.65 4.28 -6.23
CA SER A 67 4.80 5.22 -6.94
C SER A 67 4.98 6.66 -6.42
N GLY A 68 5.12 6.85 -5.11
CA GLY A 68 5.38 8.16 -4.49
C GLY A 68 6.73 8.76 -4.88
N VAL A 69 7.81 7.96 -4.83
CA VAL A 69 9.14 8.39 -5.27
C VAL A 69 9.13 8.80 -6.76
N ALA A 70 8.39 8.07 -7.60
CA ALA A 70 8.26 8.43 -9.02
C ALA A 70 7.55 9.78 -9.23
N VAL A 71 6.54 10.10 -8.41
CA VAL A 71 5.86 11.41 -8.41
C VAL A 71 6.84 12.51 -8.00
N ASP A 72 7.62 12.32 -6.93
CA ASP A 72 8.59 13.31 -6.46
C ASP A 72 9.69 13.59 -7.49
N VAL A 73 10.26 12.53 -8.10
CA VAL A 73 11.27 12.67 -9.15
C VAL A 73 10.71 13.40 -10.37
N ALA A 74 9.48 13.07 -10.79
CA ALA A 74 8.83 13.76 -11.89
C ALA A 74 8.57 15.24 -11.55
N GLY A 75 8.11 15.54 -10.34
CA GLY A 75 7.88 16.90 -9.84
C GLY A 75 9.15 17.76 -9.79
N HIS A 76 10.25 17.21 -9.28
CA HIS A 76 11.55 17.88 -9.26
C HIS A 76 12.08 18.12 -10.68
N THR A 77 11.96 17.15 -11.57
CA THR A 77 12.39 17.29 -12.98
C THR A 77 11.60 18.39 -13.70
N LEU A 78 10.29 18.50 -13.44
CA LEU A 78 9.44 19.55 -13.98
C LEU A 78 9.84 20.93 -13.46
N THR A 79 10.07 21.05 -12.15
CA THR A 79 10.51 22.30 -11.49
C THR A 79 11.88 22.76 -12.01
N ALA A 80 12.85 21.85 -12.10
CA ALA A 80 14.19 22.16 -12.63
C ALA A 80 14.15 22.64 -14.09
N LYS A 81 13.30 22.04 -14.92
CA LYS A 81 13.11 22.47 -16.32
C LYS A 81 12.42 23.82 -16.45
N ALA A 82 11.50 24.16 -15.56
CA ALA A 82 10.86 25.48 -15.53
C ALA A 82 11.84 26.57 -15.06
N GLY A 83 12.71 26.26 -14.09
CA GLY A 83 13.75 27.17 -13.59
C GLY A 83 14.85 27.47 -14.59
N GLY A 84 15.32 26.48 -15.35
CA GLY A 84 16.33 26.67 -16.41
C GLY A 84 15.83 27.32 -17.69
N ARG A 85 14.56 27.73 -17.73
CA ARG A 85 13.92 28.39 -18.88
C ARG A 85 13.78 29.92 -18.69
N ARG A 86 14.32 30.45 -17.59
CA ARG A 86 14.43 31.89 -17.29
C ARG A 86 15.83 32.40 -17.58
#